data_AF-W0V1R8-F1
#
_entry.id   AF-W0V1R8-F1
#
_cell.length_a   1.000
_cell.length_b   1.000
_cell.length_c   1.000
_cell.angle_alpha   90.00
_cell.angle_beta   90.00
_cell.angle_gamma   90.00
#
_symmetry.space_group_name_H-M   'P 1'
#
loop_
_entity.id
_entity.type
_entity.pdbx_description
1 polymer ?
#
loop_
_entity_poly.entity_id
_entity_poly.type
_entity_poly.pdbx_seq_one_letter_code
_entity_poly.pdbx_strand_id
1 'polypeptide(L)'
;MHIVASGTPTWYGLHARRGMKAIGAHGILSKRLGMLAHDCRAPCRRLEDAVDASCNVRLLRELVYVKEITGQQSPESTIKLLLGANSDAADAMTFTTRFYAVAGRIQPA
;
A
#
# COMPACT_ATOMS: atom_id res chain seq x y z
N MET A 1 6.84 -6.91 16.37
CA MET A 1 7.42 -5.85 15.52
C MET A 1 6.38 -5.38 14.52
N HIS A 2 6.25 -4.07 14.40
CA HIS A 2 5.32 -3.32 13.55
C HIS A 2 6.13 -2.26 12.79
N ILE A 3 5.77 -2.03 11.53
CA ILE A 3 6.48 -1.10 10.65
C ILE A 3 5.43 -0.25 9.95
N VAL A 4 5.67 1.06 9.90
CA VAL A 4 4.93 2.01 9.04
C VAL A 4 5.98 2.80 8.28
N ALA A 5 5.99 2.68 6.96
CA ALA A 5 6.94 3.38 6.11
C ALA A 5 6.22 4.41 5.23
N SER A 6 6.95 5.45 4.87
CA SER A 6 6.55 6.46 3.89
C SER A 6 7.79 6.92 3.13
N GLY A 7 7.64 7.83 2.16
CA GLY A 7 8.76 8.29 1.32
C GLY A 7 9.90 8.96 2.09
N THR A 8 9.67 9.42 3.33
CA THR A 8 10.69 10.08 4.15
C THR A 8 10.89 9.38 5.51
N PRO A 9 9.93 9.35 6.46
CA PRO A 9 10.11 8.59 7.69
C PRO A 9 9.68 7.12 7.55
N THR A 10 10.48 6.24 8.17
CA THR A 10 10.09 4.88 8.53
C THR A 10 10.02 4.76 10.05
N TRP A 11 8.88 4.30 10.55
CA TRP A 11 8.63 4.08 11.97
C TRP A 11 8.63 2.58 12.29
N TYR A 12 9.25 2.24 13.43
CA TYR A 12 9.29 0.90 14.00
C TYR A 12 8.68 0.90 15.39
N GLY A 13 7.87 -0.11 15.69
CA GLY A 13 7.32 -0.31 17.03
C GLY A 13 7.22 -1.76 17.46
N LEU A 14 7.32 -1.96 18.77
CA LEU A 14 7.15 -3.25 19.42
C LEU A 14 5.86 -3.24 20.22
N HIS A 15 5.08 -4.31 20.09
CA HIS A 15 3.89 -4.55 20.88
C HIS A 15 3.69 -6.06 21.02
N ALA A 16 3.28 -6.52 22.20
CA ALA A 16 3.14 -7.93 22.51
C ALA A 16 1.99 -8.63 21.73
N ARG A 17 1.05 -7.84 21.20
CA ARG A 17 -0.12 -8.31 20.44
C ARG A 17 -0.09 -7.76 19.02
N ARG A 18 -0.77 -8.42 18.07
CA ARG A 18 -0.96 -7.92 16.69
C ARG A 18 -2.39 -7.39 16.47
N GLY A 19 -2.66 -6.81 15.30
CA GLY A 19 -4.00 -6.35 14.90
C GLY A 19 -4.43 -5.06 15.63
N MET A 20 -5.73 -4.87 15.81
CA MET A 20 -6.30 -3.61 16.33
C MET A 20 -5.76 -3.21 17.70
N LYS A 21 -5.38 -4.18 18.54
CA LYS A 21 -4.76 -3.92 19.84
C LYS A 21 -3.41 -3.19 19.71
N ALA A 22 -2.59 -3.57 18.73
CA ALA A 22 -1.34 -2.84 18.44
C ALA A 22 -1.59 -1.56 17.66
N ILE A 23 -2.48 -1.60 16.66
CA ILE A 23 -2.78 -0.43 15.82
C ILE A 23 -3.30 0.72 16.68
N GLY A 24 -4.24 0.45 17.58
CA GLY A 24 -4.76 1.45 18.52
C GLY A 24 -3.72 1.92 19.52
N ALA A 25 -2.91 1.01 20.09
CA ALA A 25 -1.86 1.38 21.05
C ALA A 25 -0.77 2.28 20.44
N HIS A 26 -0.45 2.07 19.15
CA HIS A 26 0.53 2.90 18.45
C HIS A 26 -0.06 4.22 17.93
N GLY A 27 -1.36 4.25 17.60
CA GLY A 27 -2.07 5.50 17.25
C GLY A 27 -1.57 6.21 15.99
N ILE A 28 -0.84 5.50 15.12
CA ILE A 28 -0.23 6.07 13.91
C ILE A 28 -1.24 6.11 12.76
N LEU A 29 -1.96 5.01 12.54
CA LEU A 29 -2.87 4.88 11.40
C LEU A 29 -4.18 5.65 11.59
N SER A 30 -4.66 5.80 12.83
CA SER A 30 -5.88 6.52 13.18
C SER A 30 -5.81 8.03 12.97
N LYS A 31 -4.62 8.59 12.67
CA LYS A 31 -4.43 10.02 12.41
C LYS A 31 -4.21 10.33 10.93
N ARG A 32 -4.24 9.31 10.07
CA ARG A 32 -3.90 9.47 8.66
C ARG A 32 -5.16 9.77 7.84
N LEU A 33 -5.15 10.94 7.19
CA LEU A 33 -6.13 11.31 6.17
C LEU A 33 -5.66 10.80 4.79
N GLY A 34 -6.57 10.22 4.01
CA GLY A 34 -6.30 9.75 2.64
C GLY A 34 -6.41 8.23 2.46
N MET A 35 -5.74 7.71 1.42
CA MET A 35 -5.79 6.29 1.07
C MET A 35 -4.75 5.48 1.85
N LEU A 36 -5.21 4.41 2.50
CA LEU A 36 -4.37 3.47 3.23
C LEU A 36 -4.39 2.12 2.53
N ALA A 37 -3.35 1.84 1.74
CA ALA A 37 -3.12 0.52 1.18
C ALA A 37 -2.57 -0.43 2.26
N HIS A 38 -3.30 -1.51 2.57
CA HIS A 38 -2.88 -2.47 3.58
C HIS A 38 -3.04 -3.92 3.16
N ASP A 39 -2.50 -4.77 4.02
CA ASP A 39 -2.28 -6.20 3.78
C ASP A 39 -3.54 -7.06 3.97
N CYS A 40 -4.69 -6.67 3.42
CA CYS A 40 -5.99 -7.37 3.42
C CYS A 40 -6.43 -8.01 4.76
N ARG A 41 -5.81 -7.62 5.87
CA ARG A 41 -5.94 -8.28 7.15
C ARG A 41 -7.21 -7.77 7.84
N ALA A 42 -8.01 -8.69 8.38
CA ALA A 42 -9.29 -8.35 9.02
C ALA A 42 -9.22 -7.19 10.03
N PRO A 43 -8.14 -7.02 10.83
CA PRO A 43 -7.98 -5.85 11.69
C PRO A 43 -7.93 -4.51 10.92
N CYS A 44 -7.26 -4.44 9.77
CA CYS A 44 -7.06 -3.19 9.05
C CYS A 44 -8.34 -2.66 8.40
N ARG A 45 -9.34 -3.53 8.14
CA ARG A 45 -10.66 -3.16 7.61
C ARG A 45 -11.56 -2.43 8.61
N ARG A 46 -11.11 -2.24 9.85
CA ARG A 46 -11.86 -1.55 10.92
C ARG A 46 -11.37 -0.12 11.16
N LEU A 47 -10.62 0.44 10.22
CA LEU A 47 -10.15 1.82 10.27
C LEU A 47 -11.18 2.69 9.54
N GLU A 48 -11.95 3.48 10.29
CA GLU A 48 -13.10 4.24 9.77
C GLU A 48 -12.68 5.57 9.10
N ASP A 49 -11.54 6.13 9.50
CA ASP A 49 -11.09 7.47 9.07
C ASP A 49 -10.23 7.49 7.79
N ALA A 50 -10.04 6.35 7.13
CA ALA A 50 -9.19 6.21 5.94
C ALA A 50 -9.94 5.59 4.76
N VAL A 51 -9.59 6.00 3.54
CA VAL A 51 -10.04 5.28 2.34
C VAL A 51 -9.28 3.96 2.30
N ASP A 52 -10.01 2.87 2.53
CA ASP A 52 -9.48 1.52 2.56
C ASP A 52 -9.03 1.08 1.14
N ALA A 53 -7.76 0.71 1.01
CA ALA A 53 -7.23 0.07 -0.19
C ALA A 53 -6.50 -1.22 0.17
N SER A 54 -6.59 -2.20 -0.72
CA SER A 54 -5.79 -3.42 -0.64
C SER A 54 -4.42 -3.21 -1.27
N CYS A 55 -3.37 -3.78 -0.66
CA CYS A 55 -2.02 -3.72 -1.19
C CYS A 55 -1.90 -4.54 -2.48
N ASN A 56 -1.65 -3.86 -3.61
CA ASN A 56 -1.48 -4.47 -4.93
C ASN A 56 -0.41 -5.57 -4.92
N VAL A 57 0.74 -5.34 -4.28
CA VAL A 57 1.85 -6.31 -4.22
C VAL A 57 1.44 -7.58 -3.49
N ARG A 58 0.71 -7.44 -2.37
CA ARG A 58 0.22 -8.61 -1.63
C ARG A 58 -0.81 -9.36 -2.44
N LEU A 59 -1.79 -8.66 -3.01
CA LEU A 59 -2.83 -9.29 -3.83
C LEU A 59 -2.21 -10.03 -5.03
N LEU A 60 -1.22 -9.45 -5.68
CA LEU A 60 -0.47 -10.07 -6.78
C LEU A 60 0.18 -11.39 -6.33
N ARG A 61 0.83 -11.42 -5.17
CA ARG A 61 1.44 -12.64 -4.63
C ARG A 61 0.41 -13.75 -4.40
N GLU A 62 -0.74 -13.43 -3.82
CA GLU A 62 -1.79 -14.41 -3.58
C GLU A 62 -2.40 -14.93 -4.89
N LEU A 63 -2.57 -14.06 -5.89
CA LEU A 63 -3.09 -14.46 -7.22
C LEU A 63 -2.11 -15.34 -7.99
N VAL A 64 -0.81 -15.04 -7.93
CA VAL A 64 0.24 -15.89 -8.50
C VAL A 64 0.22 -17.26 -7.83
N TYR A 65 0.15 -17.32 -6.49
CA TYR A 65 0.03 -18.58 -5.77
C TYR A 65 -1.20 -19.40 -6.21
N VAL A 66 -2.38 -18.78 -6.34
CA VAL A 66 -3.58 -19.47 -6.83
C VAL A 66 -3.36 -20.03 -8.23
N LYS A 67 -2.78 -19.25 -9.14
CA LYS A 67 -2.48 -19.70 -10.51
C LYS A 67 -1.52 -20.89 -10.51
N GLU A 68 -0.45 -20.82 -9.72
CA GLU A 68 0.58 -21.87 -9.66
C GLU A 68 0.06 -23.18 -9.06
N ILE A 69 -0.71 -23.10 -7.98
CA ILE A 69 -1.17 -24.29 -7.24
C ILE A 69 -2.38 -24.94 -7.93
N THR A 70 -3.27 -24.15 -8.51
CA THR A 70 -4.52 -24.68 -9.09
C THR A 70 -4.48 -24.83 -10.61
N GLY A 71 -3.49 -24.24 -11.29
CA GLY A 71 -3.43 -24.16 -12.75
C GLY A 71 -4.54 -23.30 -13.39
N GLN A 72 -5.41 -22.68 -12.59
CA GLN A 72 -6.51 -21.88 -13.10
C GLN A 72 -5.98 -20.60 -13.77
N GLN A 73 -6.58 -20.24 -14.91
CA GLN A 73 -6.24 -19.04 -15.65
C GLN A 73 -7.03 -17.80 -15.20
N SER A 74 -8.05 -17.98 -14.36
CA SER A 74 -8.90 -16.90 -13.85
C SER A 74 -8.13 -15.75 -13.16
N PRO A 75 -6.99 -15.94 -12.48
CA PRO A 75 -6.24 -14.83 -11.89
C PRO A 75 -5.52 -13.95 -12.91
N GLU A 76 -5.30 -14.42 -14.14
CA GLU A 76 -4.41 -13.81 -15.12
C GLU A 76 -4.81 -12.37 -15.49
N SER A 77 -6.12 -12.13 -15.68
CA SER A 77 -6.62 -10.80 -16.01
C SER A 77 -6.41 -9.81 -14.86
N THR A 78 -6.64 -10.25 -13.62
CA THR A 78 -6.41 -9.43 -12.42
C THR A 78 -4.92 -9.17 -12.21
N ILE A 79 -4.06 -10.17 -12.42
CA ILE A 79 -2.60 -10.01 -12.39
C ILE A 79 -2.15 -8.92 -13.37
N LYS A 80 -2.60 -8.99 -14.63
CA LYS A 80 -2.27 -8.01 -15.66
C LYS A 80 -2.78 -6.61 -15.30
N LEU A 81 -3.99 -6.50 -14.77
CA LEU A 81 -4.56 -5.23 -14.32
C LEU A 81 -3.71 -4.59 -13.22
N LEU A 82 -3.31 -5.36 -12.20
CA LEU A 82 -2.50 -4.86 -11.08
C LEU A 82 -1.10 -4.41 -11.54
N LEU A 83 -0.49 -5.14 -12.47
CA LEU A 83 0.80 -4.76 -13.05
C LEU A 83 0.68 -3.49 -13.92
N GLY A 84 -0.38 -3.38 -14.73
CA GLY A 84 -0.68 -2.18 -15.51
C GLY A 84 -0.86 -0.95 -14.63
N ALA A 85 -1.70 -1.05 -13.58
CA ALA A 85 -1.91 0.03 -12.63
C ALA A 85 -0.62 0.50 -11.93
N ASN A 86 0.32 -0.42 -11.67
CA ASN A 86 1.62 -0.04 -11.12
C ASN A 86 2.51 0.70 -12.14
N SER A 87 2.46 0.29 -13.41
CA SER A 87 3.15 1.01 -14.50
C SER A 87 2.59 2.43 -14.65
N ASP A 88 1.26 2.56 -14.74
CA ASP A 88 0.59 3.85 -14.89
C ASP A 88 0.90 4.78 -13.71
N ALA A 89 0.96 4.25 -12.48
CA ALA A 89 1.33 5.02 -11.30
C ALA A 89 2.80 5.49 -11.35
N ALA A 90 3.72 4.65 -11.83
CA ALA A 90 5.12 5.03 -12.00
C ALA A 90 5.30 6.12 -13.07
N ASP A 91 4.54 6.03 -14.17
CA ASP A 91 4.54 7.04 -15.23
C ASP A 91 3.95 8.37 -14.75
N ALA A 92 2.82 8.32 -14.03
CA ALA A 92 2.20 9.50 -13.42
C ALA A 92 3.15 10.17 -12.41
N MET A 93 3.88 9.39 -11.61
CA MET A 93 4.86 9.94 -10.67
C MET A 93 6.04 10.58 -11.39
N THR A 94 6.54 9.97 -12.46
CA THR A 94 7.61 10.53 -13.30
C THR A 94 7.19 11.83 -13.98
N PHE A 95 5.97 11.87 -14.53
CA PHE A 95 5.39 13.09 -15.11
C PHE A 95 5.25 14.19 -14.07
N THR A 96 4.71 13.86 -12.89
CA THR A 96 4.53 14.79 -11.77
C THR A 96 5.88 15.37 -11.34
N THR A 97 6.87 14.53 -11.05
CA THR A 97 8.20 14.99 -10.63
C THR A 97 8.88 15.85 -11.69
N ARG A 98 8.80 15.48 -12.98
CA ARG A 98 9.36 16.29 -14.08
C ARG A 98 8.62 17.61 -14.25
N PHE A 99 7.30 17.61 -14.19
CA PHE A 99 6.50 18.83 -14.32
C PHE A 99 6.78 19.81 -13.18
N TYR A 100 6.80 19.35 -11.93
CA TYR A 100 7.09 20.21 -10.78
C TYR A 100 8.56 20.63 -10.67
N ALA A 101 9.50 19.83 -11.18
CA ALA A 101 10.91 20.22 -11.32
C ALA A 101 11.11 21.31 -12.39
N VAL A 102 10.45 21.19 -13.55
CA VAL A 102 10.48 22.21 -14.61
C VAL A 102 9.72 23.48 -14.20
N ALA A 103 8.65 23.34 -13.41
CA ALA A 103 7.88 24.47 -12.87
C ALA A 103 8.52 25.15 -11.65
N GLY A 104 9.72 24.72 -11.21
CA GLY A 104 10.47 25.35 -10.12
C GLY A 104 9.82 25.22 -8.73
N ARG A 105 8.94 24.23 -8.51
CA ARG A 105 8.16 24.08 -7.27
C ARG A 105 8.66 22.99 -6.33
N ILE A 106 9.77 22.32 -6.66
CA ILE A 106 10.48 21.42 -5.77
C ILE A 106 11.87 22.03 -5.51
N GLN A 107 12.10 22.54 -4.30
CA GLN A 107 13.47 22.76 -3.82
C GLN A 107 14.02 21.38 -3.43
N PRO A 108 15.18 20.94 -3.94
CA PRO A 108 15.82 19.73 -3.44
C PRO A 108 16.19 19.91 -1.96
N ALA A 109 16.05 18.82 -1.20
CA ALA A 109 16.53 18.73 0.19
C ALA A 109 18.06 18.78 0.25
#